data_AF-A0A672H409-F1
#
_entry.id   AF-A0A672H409-F1
#
_cell.length_a   1.000
_cell.length_b   1.000
_cell.length_c   1.000
_cell.angle_alpha   90.00
_cell.angle_beta   90.00
_cell.angle_gamma   90.00
#
_symmetry.space_group_name_H-M   'P 1'
#
loop_
_entity.id
_entity.type
_entity.pdbx_description
1 polymer ?
#
loop_
_entity_poly.entity_id
_entity_poly.type
_entity_poly.pdbx_seq_one_letter_code
_entity_poly.pdbx_strand_id
1 'polypeptide(L)'
;SLTMLFVCLFVALFSAGSSLSCRWMNDKFQQHSEESMALLDHMTNNSTNTTEDAELDASLAFPYSLYNQASNASDEDKLAFIVHVLREVCGLFEEDYSAASWEESTVEDFLIVLNRQADELSSCVSSQPTTSLYSTDLTEPLAEAWELIRTEIQLHLERADLLASSLIVG
;
A
#
# COMPACT_ATOMS: atom_id res chain seq x y z
N SER A 1 11.30 -18.62 46.70
CA SER A 1 12.50 -17.90 46.24
C SER A 1 12.17 -17.04 45.04
N LEU A 2 12.80 -15.86 44.96
CA LEU A 2 12.67 -14.76 43.99
C LEU A 2 12.49 -15.13 42.50
N THR A 3 12.70 -16.38 42.10
CA THR A 3 12.73 -16.85 40.71
C THR A 3 11.37 -16.87 40.02
N MET A 4 10.27 -17.17 40.70
CA MET A 4 8.92 -17.12 40.08
C MET A 4 8.45 -15.67 39.80
N LEU A 5 8.80 -14.71 40.66
CA LEU A 5 8.48 -13.29 40.47
C LEU A 5 9.21 -12.68 39.27
N PHE A 6 10.44 -13.13 39.00
CA PHE A 6 11.22 -12.68 37.84
C PHE A 6 10.67 -13.22 36.50
N VAL A 7 10.23 -14.48 36.47
CA VAL A 7 9.64 -15.07 35.25
C VAL A 7 8.34 -14.34 34.87
N CYS A 8 7.51 -13.98 35.85
CA CYS A 8 6.31 -13.17 35.60
C CYS A 8 6.64 -11.74 35.14
N LEU A 9 7.73 -11.13 35.63
CA LEU A 9 8.17 -9.81 35.18
C LEU A 9 8.62 -9.83 33.71
N PHE A 10 9.30 -10.88 33.27
CA PHE A 10 9.68 -11.03 31.86
C PHE A 10 8.47 -11.33 30.97
N VAL A 11 7.57 -12.22 31.38
CA VAL A 11 6.33 -12.48 30.60
C VAL A 11 5.44 -11.24 30.52
N ALA A 12 5.37 -10.42 31.59
CA ALA A 12 4.65 -9.14 31.57
C ALA A 12 5.33 -8.06 30.72
N LEU A 13 6.65 -8.10 30.57
CA LEU A 13 7.42 -7.21 29.67
C LEU A 13 7.31 -7.65 28.20
N PHE A 14 7.12 -8.93 27.92
CA PHE A 14 6.83 -9.43 26.57
C PHE A 14 5.34 -9.31 26.17
N SER A 15 4.43 -9.15 27.14
CA SER A 15 3.03 -8.83 26.87
C SER A 15 2.74 -7.32 26.87
N ALA A 16 3.77 -6.47 26.96
CA ALA A 16 3.66 -5.04 26.73
C ALA A 16 3.85 -4.65 25.24
N GLY A 17 3.71 -5.61 24.32
CA GLY A 17 3.22 -5.36 22.96
C GLY A 17 1.72 -5.02 22.98
N SER A 18 1.31 -4.16 23.90
CA SER A 18 -0.05 -3.67 23.98
C SER A 18 -0.20 -2.60 22.90
N SER A 19 -0.86 -2.95 21.79
CA SER A 19 -2.11 -2.36 21.28
C SER A 19 -2.53 -0.97 21.85
N LEU A 20 -1.60 -0.06 22.11
CA LEU A 20 -1.89 1.36 21.97
C LEU A 20 -1.98 1.57 20.46
N SER A 21 -3.18 1.87 19.98
CA SER A 21 -3.54 2.09 18.58
C SER A 21 -2.38 2.67 17.79
N CYS A 22 -2.11 2.09 16.61
CA CYS A 22 -1.06 2.54 15.69
C CYS A 22 -1.13 4.06 15.53
N ARG A 23 -0.34 4.80 16.33
CA ARG A 23 -0.64 6.23 16.59
C ARG A 23 -0.47 7.04 15.32
N TRP A 24 0.55 6.67 14.54
CA TRP A 24 0.77 7.25 13.23
C TRP A 24 -0.44 7.01 12.30
N MET A 25 -1.05 5.83 12.33
CA MET A 25 -2.23 5.53 11.52
C MET A 25 -3.38 6.49 11.85
N ASN A 26 -3.66 6.71 13.13
CA ASN A 26 -4.73 7.61 13.55
C ASN A 26 -4.42 9.09 13.31
N ASP A 27 -3.16 9.50 13.44
CA ASP A 27 -2.78 10.91 13.41
C ASP A 27 -2.38 11.41 12.01
N LYS A 28 -1.92 10.50 11.13
CA LYS A 28 -1.15 10.85 9.93
C LYS A 28 -1.49 10.06 8.68
N PHE A 29 -2.09 8.87 8.77
CA PHE A 29 -2.36 8.06 7.58
C PHE A 29 -3.22 8.80 6.56
N GLN A 30 -4.36 9.38 6.99
CA GLN A 30 -5.26 10.10 6.09
C GLN A 30 -4.53 11.23 5.32
N GLN A 31 -3.69 12.00 6.01
CA GLN A 31 -2.91 13.07 5.38
C GLN A 31 -2.00 12.52 4.26
N HIS A 32 -1.31 11.41 4.51
CA HIS A 32 -0.39 10.81 3.54
C HIS A 32 -1.15 10.09 2.41
N SER A 33 -2.31 9.52 2.70
CA SER A 33 -3.24 8.95 1.72
C SER A 33 -3.68 10.03 0.72
N GLU A 34 -4.17 11.18 1.22
CA GLU A 34 -4.53 12.35 0.40
C GLU A 34 -3.35 12.88 -0.42
N GLU A 35 -2.16 12.96 0.17
CA GLU A 35 -0.94 13.41 -0.51
C GLU A 35 -0.51 12.44 -1.62
N SER A 36 -0.55 11.13 -1.36
CA SER A 36 -0.23 10.11 -2.36
C SER A 36 -1.20 10.13 -3.55
N MET A 37 -2.50 10.31 -3.30
CA MET A 37 -3.50 10.47 -4.35
C MET A 37 -3.28 11.74 -5.18
N ALA A 38 -2.96 12.86 -4.53
CA ALA A 38 -2.67 14.12 -5.22
C ALA A 38 -1.43 14.03 -6.13
N LEU A 39 -0.38 13.34 -5.67
CA LEU A 39 0.82 13.10 -6.47
C LEU A 39 0.52 12.18 -7.66
N LEU A 40 -0.24 11.10 -7.47
CA LEU A 40 -0.67 10.19 -8.53
C LEU A 40 -1.53 10.91 -9.59
N ASP A 41 -2.44 11.79 -9.16
CA ASP A 41 -3.25 12.63 -10.06
C ASP A 41 -2.38 13.61 -10.85
N HIS A 42 -1.35 14.20 -10.22
CA HIS A 42 -0.44 15.13 -10.88
C HIS A 42 0.32 14.48 -12.04
N MET A 43 0.64 13.18 -11.95
CA MET A 43 1.26 12.42 -13.03
C MET A 43 0.41 12.41 -14.32
N THR A 44 -0.93 12.48 -14.19
CA THR A 44 -1.88 12.49 -15.33
C THR A 44 -1.77 13.76 -16.16
N ASN A 45 -1.51 14.91 -15.54
CA ASN A 45 -1.50 16.20 -16.22
C ASN A 45 -0.32 16.35 -17.22
N ASN A 46 0.65 15.45 -17.17
CA ASN A 46 1.77 15.40 -18.10
C ASN A 46 1.58 14.36 -19.23
N SER A 47 0.46 13.62 -19.21
CA SER A 47 0.18 12.57 -20.18
C SER A 47 -0.50 13.11 -21.43
N THR A 48 0.20 13.03 -22.57
CA THR A 48 -0.24 13.64 -23.82
C THR A 48 -1.06 12.72 -24.74
N ASN A 49 -1.38 11.49 -24.37
CA ASN A 49 -2.16 10.59 -25.22
C ASN A 49 -3.06 9.67 -24.39
N THR A 50 -4.38 9.89 -24.45
CA THR A 50 -5.37 8.86 -24.14
C THR A 50 -6.01 8.44 -25.45
N THR A 51 -5.50 7.36 -26.04
CA THR A 51 -6.21 6.61 -27.08
C THR A 51 -7.16 5.65 -26.36
N GLU A 52 -8.46 5.77 -26.59
CA GLU A 52 -9.53 4.97 -25.94
C GLU A 52 -9.50 3.45 -26.23
N ASP A 53 -8.50 2.94 -26.98
CA ASP A 53 -8.56 1.62 -27.64
C ASP A 53 -7.41 0.65 -27.28
N ALA A 54 -6.75 0.81 -26.12
CA ALA A 54 -5.83 -0.22 -25.62
C ALA A 54 -6.55 -1.22 -24.70
N GLU A 55 -7.22 -2.21 -25.30
CA GLU A 55 -7.67 -3.41 -24.57
C GLU A 55 -6.44 -4.22 -24.13
N LEU A 56 -5.86 -3.89 -22.97
CA LEU A 56 -4.95 -4.81 -22.30
C LEU A 56 -5.77 -5.99 -21.74
N ASP A 57 -5.26 -7.18 -22.05
CA ASP A 57 -5.80 -8.50 -21.74
C ASP A 57 -6.37 -8.60 -20.30
N ALA A 58 -7.33 -9.50 -20.10
CA ALA A 58 -8.05 -9.78 -18.85
C ALA A 58 -7.17 -10.14 -17.64
N SER A 59 -5.85 -10.04 -17.76
CA SER A 59 -4.82 -10.27 -16.76
C SER A 59 -4.65 -9.13 -15.74
N LEU A 60 -5.22 -7.93 -15.95
CA LEU A 60 -5.22 -6.82 -14.98
C LEU A 60 -6.57 -6.68 -14.26
N ALA A 61 -7.32 -7.77 -14.09
CA ALA A 61 -8.58 -7.70 -13.35
C ALA A 61 -8.31 -7.37 -11.87
N PHE A 62 -8.82 -6.22 -11.40
CA PHE A 62 -8.69 -5.78 -10.01
C PHE A 62 -9.06 -6.91 -9.03
N PRO A 63 -8.21 -7.19 -8.01
CA PRO A 63 -8.37 -8.36 -7.14
C PRO A 63 -9.43 -8.15 -6.05
N TYR A 64 -10.69 -7.92 -6.43
CA TYR A 64 -11.82 -7.69 -5.51
C TYR A 64 -11.96 -8.79 -4.46
N SER A 65 -11.67 -10.04 -4.81
CA SER A 65 -11.76 -11.18 -3.88
C SER A 65 -10.73 -11.08 -2.75
N LEU A 66 -9.54 -10.53 -3.00
CA LEU A 66 -8.51 -10.34 -1.97
C LEU A 66 -8.90 -9.20 -1.02
N TYR A 67 -9.38 -8.07 -1.55
CA TYR A 67 -9.89 -6.98 -0.72
C TYR A 67 -11.10 -7.40 0.12
N ASN A 68 -11.99 -8.23 -0.42
CA ASN A 68 -13.12 -8.80 0.33
C ASN A 68 -12.66 -9.78 1.42
N GLN A 69 -11.58 -10.53 1.20
CA GLN A 69 -11.01 -11.39 2.24
C GLN A 69 -10.37 -10.54 3.34
N ALA A 70 -9.57 -9.54 2.97
CA ALA A 70 -8.93 -8.63 3.90
C ALA A 70 -9.96 -7.88 4.76
N SER A 71 -11.06 -7.37 4.18
CA SER A 71 -12.09 -6.64 4.93
C SER A 71 -12.78 -7.47 6.03
N ASN A 72 -12.81 -8.79 5.87
CA ASN A 72 -13.36 -9.73 6.86
C ASN A 72 -12.29 -10.35 7.78
N ALA A 73 -11.03 -9.99 7.63
CA ALA A 73 -9.93 -10.49 8.44
C ALA A 73 -9.80 -9.74 9.77
N SER A 74 -8.83 -10.16 10.61
CA SER A 74 -8.50 -9.43 11.83
C SER A 74 -7.94 -8.03 11.53
N ASP A 75 -7.95 -7.13 12.50
CA ASP A 75 -7.42 -5.78 12.30
C ASP A 75 -5.91 -5.77 12.00
N GLU A 76 -5.17 -6.70 12.60
CA GLU A 76 -3.75 -6.92 12.29
C GLU A 76 -3.57 -7.42 10.85
N ASP A 77 -4.39 -8.37 10.40
CA ASP A 77 -4.31 -8.91 9.02
C ASP A 77 -4.73 -7.88 7.97
N LYS A 78 -5.74 -7.04 8.25
CA LYS A 78 -6.12 -5.91 7.40
C LYS A 78 -4.95 -4.95 7.23
N LEU A 79 -4.30 -4.58 8.34
CA LEU A 79 -3.17 -3.69 8.34
C LEU A 79 -1.97 -4.29 7.60
N ALA A 80 -1.71 -5.58 7.81
CA ALA A 80 -0.66 -6.32 7.11
C ALA A 80 -0.92 -6.37 5.59
N PHE A 81 -2.18 -6.54 5.18
CA PHE A 81 -2.61 -6.46 3.78
C PHE A 81 -2.41 -5.06 3.18
N ILE A 82 -2.76 -3.99 3.91
CA ILE A 82 -2.52 -2.60 3.46
C ILE A 82 -1.03 -2.36 3.24
N VAL A 83 -0.18 -2.75 4.20
CA VAL A 83 1.28 -2.63 4.06
C VAL A 83 1.78 -3.37 2.83
N HIS A 84 1.24 -4.58 2.58
CA HIS A 84 1.59 -5.35 1.40
C HIS A 84 1.21 -4.63 0.10
N VAL A 85 -0.02 -4.13 -0.01
CA VAL A 85 -0.46 -3.32 -1.17
C VAL A 85 0.49 -2.15 -1.41
N LEU A 86 0.80 -1.35 -0.38
CA LEU A 86 1.66 -0.17 -0.51
C LEU A 86 3.05 -0.54 -1.04
N ARG A 87 3.62 -1.67 -0.61
CA ARG A 87 4.95 -2.11 -1.07
C ARG A 87 4.95 -2.66 -2.48
N GLU A 88 3.91 -3.38 -2.89
CA GLU A 88 3.79 -3.82 -4.28
C GLU A 88 3.64 -2.61 -5.23
N VAL A 89 2.90 -1.57 -4.80
CA VAL A 89 2.83 -0.30 -5.53
C VAL A 89 4.22 0.36 -5.61
N CYS A 90 4.96 0.46 -4.49
CA CYS A 90 6.32 0.99 -4.51
C CYS A 90 7.22 0.21 -5.49
N GLY A 91 7.22 -1.12 -5.40
CA GLY A 91 8.04 -1.97 -6.25
C GLY A 91 7.73 -1.80 -7.73
N LEU A 92 6.45 -1.60 -8.09
CA LEU A 92 6.04 -1.35 -9.46
C LEU A 92 6.52 0.01 -10.00
N PHE A 93 6.51 1.06 -9.18
CA PHE A 93 6.98 2.39 -9.56
C PHE A 93 8.51 2.55 -9.47
N GLU A 94 9.21 1.56 -8.90
CA GLU A 94 10.69 1.45 -8.96
C GLU A 94 11.18 0.77 -10.25
N GLU A 95 10.29 0.17 -11.04
CA GLU A 95 10.62 -0.39 -12.36
C GLU A 95 10.92 0.70 -13.41
N ASP A 96 11.36 0.29 -14.60
CA ASP A 96 11.65 1.24 -15.69
C ASP A 96 10.35 1.78 -16.32
N TYR A 97 9.91 2.94 -15.84
CA TYR A 97 8.79 3.71 -16.37
C TYR A 97 9.23 4.76 -17.40
N SER A 98 10.42 4.66 -18.01
CA SER A 98 10.91 5.67 -18.97
C SER A 98 10.02 5.86 -20.21
N ALA A 99 9.16 4.87 -20.51
CA ALA A 99 8.13 4.98 -21.54
C ALA A 99 6.92 5.84 -21.10
N ALA A 100 6.69 6.01 -19.80
CA ALA A 100 5.66 6.89 -19.28
C ALA A 100 6.06 8.37 -19.47
N SER A 101 5.05 9.23 -19.52
CA SER A 101 5.23 10.68 -19.66
C SER A 101 5.40 11.41 -18.33
N TRP A 102 5.52 10.67 -17.23
CA TRP A 102 5.49 11.22 -15.88
C TRP A 102 6.79 11.98 -15.57
N GLU A 103 6.66 13.05 -14.78
CA GLU A 103 7.81 13.76 -14.26
C GLU A 103 8.50 12.91 -13.19
N GLU A 104 9.80 12.66 -13.34
CA GLU A 104 10.60 11.84 -12.42
C GLU A 104 10.47 12.32 -10.97
N SER A 105 10.54 13.63 -10.71
CA SER A 105 10.40 14.17 -9.35
C SER A 105 9.02 13.94 -8.75
N THR A 106 7.95 13.94 -9.56
CA THR A 106 6.60 13.62 -9.07
C THR A 106 6.51 12.14 -8.67
N VAL A 107 7.16 11.24 -9.41
CA VAL A 107 7.25 9.80 -9.08
C VAL A 107 8.10 9.58 -7.83
N GLU A 108 9.23 10.26 -7.69
CA GLU A 108 10.08 10.20 -6.49
C GLU A 108 9.32 10.67 -5.24
N ASP A 109 8.62 11.80 -5.30
CA ASP A 109 7.81 12.30 -4.19
C ASP A 109 6.70 11.31 -3.82
N PHE A 110 6.04 10.71 -4.81
CA PHE A 110 5.03 9.66 -4.61
C PHE A 110 5.60 8.44 -3.88
N LEU A 111 6.76 7.94 -4.33
CA LEU A 111 7.46 6.83 -3.70
C LEU A 111 7.91 7.15 -2.27
N ILE A 112 8.36 8.38 -2.00
CA ILE A 112 8.72 8.83 -0.64
C ILE A 112 7.52 8.74 0.28
N VAL A 113 6.36 9.25 -0.15
CA VAL A 113 5.13 9.22 0.64
C VAL A 113 4.68 7.78 0.87
N LEU A 114 4.57 6.95 -0.18
CA LEU A 114 4.13 5.56 -0.04
C LEU A 114 5.06 4.71 0.83
N ASN A 115 6.39 4.82 0.66
CA ASN A 115 7.34 4.12 1.51
C ASN A 115 7.17 4.55 2.98
N ARG A 116 6.94 5.85 3.24
CA ARG A 116 6.66 6.32 4.59
C ARG A 116 5.40 5.69 5.17
N GLN A 117 4.32 5.60 4.38
CA GLN A 117 3.09 4.94 4.82
C GLN A 117 3.34 3.46 5.13
N ALA A 118 4.03 2.74 4.24
CA ALA A 118 4.33 1.32 4.41
C ALA A 118 5.19 1.05 5.64
N ASP A 119 6.24 1.84 5.87
CA ASP A 119 7.14 1.69 7.01
C ASP A 119 6.43 1.95 8.34
N GLU A 120 5.66 3.02 8.44
CA GLU A 120 4.96 3.39 9.66
C GLU A 120 3.87 2.36 10.02
N LEU A 121 3.09 1.92 9.04
CA LEU A 121 2.09 0.85 9.25
C LEU A 121 2.77 -0.51 9.52
N SER A 122 3.94 -0.79 8.94
CA SER A 122 4.67 -2.03 9.21
C SER A 122 5.12 -2.15 10.66
N SER A 123 5.37 -1.03 11.34
CA SER A 123 5.70 -1.01 12.77
C SER A 123 4.55 -1.49 13.66
N CYS A 124 3.34 -1.55 13.11
CA CYS A 124 2.11 -1.89 13.81
C CYS A 124 1.63 -3.34 13.57
N VAL A 125 2.37 -4.14 12.79
CA VAL A 125 2.02 -5.54 12.48
C VAL A 125 3.16 -6.49 12.88
N SER A 126 2.82 -7.67 13.39
CA SER A 126 3.82 -8.66 13.84
C SER A 126 4.35 -9.52 12.68
N SER A 127 3.62 -9.59 11.57
CA SER A 127 3.95 -10.39 10.39
C SER A 127 3.37 -9.78 9.13
N GLN A 128 4.00 -10.07 7.99
CA GLN A 128 3.59 -9.54 6.70
C GLN A 128 3.16 -10.65 5.74
N PRO A 129 2.16 -10.41 4.87
CA PRO A 129 1.77 -11.36 3.84
C PRO A 129 2.95 -11.63 2.90
N THR A 130 3.13 -12.89 2.51
CA THR A 130 4.22 -13.32 1.60
C THR A 130 3.78 -13.47 0.15
N THR A 131 2.50 -13.26 -0.15
CA THR A 131 1.92 -13.52 -1.47
C THR A 131 1.86 -12.22 -2.24
N SER A 132 2.67 -12.07 -3.29
CA SER A 132 2.63 -10.91 -4.19
C SER A 132 1.25 -10.74 -4.85
N LEU A 133 0.81 -9.49 -4.98
CA LEU A 133 -0.44 -9.11 -5.66
C LEU A 133 -0.31 -9.22 -7.18
N TYR A 134 0.91 -9.09 -7.72
CA TYR A 134 1.17 -9.07 -9.15
C TYR A 134 2.33 -10.02 -9.51
N SER A 135 2.07 -10.99 -10.37
CA SER A 135 3.16 -11.71 -11.07
C SER A 135 3.37 -11.07 -12.42
N THR A 136 4.40 -10.24 -12.53
CA THR A 136 4.69 -9.48 -13.76
C THR A 136 5.96 -10.01 -14.43
N ASP A 137 5.77 -10.90 -15.41
CA ASP A 137 6.66 -10.94 -16.59
C ASP A 137 6.18 -9.82 -17.52
N LEU A 138 6.49 -8.57 -17.18
CA LEU A 138 6.21 -7.44 -18.06
C LEU A 138 7.36 -7.28 -19.06
N THR A 139 7.06 -7.58 -20.32
CA THR A 139 7.83 -7.02 -21.46
C THR A 139 7.74 -5.49 -21.38
N GLU A 140 8.82 -4.76 -21.67
CA GLU A 140 8.89 -3.28 -21.57
C GLU A 140 7.55 -2.60 -21.94
N PRO A 141 6.82 -2.03 -20.95
CA PRO A 141 5.48 -1.53 -21.18
C PRO A 141 5.50 -0.27 -22.06
N LEU A 142 4.55 -0.16 -22.99
CA LEU A 142 4.30 1.07 -23.73
C LEU A 142 3.78 2.17 -22.79
N ALA A 143 3.89 3.44 -23.19
CA ALA A 143 3.36 4.59 -22.44
C ALA A 143 1.89 4.40 -22.00
N GLU A 144 1.06 3.85 -22.89
CA GLU A 144 -0.36 3.58 -22.64
C GLU A 144 -0.57 2.52 -21.55
N ALA A 145 0.33 1.53 -21.45
CA ALA A 145 0.26 0.49 -20.42
C ALA A 145 0.57 1.08 -19.03
N TRP A 146 1.52 2.01 -18.93
CA TRP A 146 1.81 2.72 -17.70
C TRP A 146 0.63 3.56 -17.22
N GLU A 147 -0.11 4.20 -18.12
CA GLU A 147 -1.33 4.94 -17.75
C GLU A 147 -2.46 4.04 -17.24
N LEU A 148 -2.60 2.84 -17.82
CA LEU A 148 -3.52 1.82 -17.32
C LEU A 148 -3.09 1.33 -15.93
N ILE A 149 -1.80 1.07 -15.74
CA ILE A 149 -1.22 0.72 -14.43
C ILE A 149 -1.52 1.82 -13.41
N ARG A 150 -1.24 3.09 -13.71
CA ARG A 150 -1.50 4.22 -12.81
C ARG A 150 -2.98 4.28 -12.39
N THR A 151 -3.89 4.05 -13.32
CA THR A 151 -5.34 4.04 -13.06
C THR A 151 -5.75 2.87 -12.16
N GLU A 152 -5.17 1.69 -12.36
CA GLU A 152 -5.39 0.53 -11.50
C GLU A 152 -4.83 0.79 -10.08
N ILE A 153 -3.66 1.42 -9.99
CA ILE A 153 -2.99 1.77 -8.73
C ILE A 153 -3.82 2.79 -7.95
N GLN A 154 -4.45 3.74 -8.63
CA GLN A 154 -5.41 4.65 -8.00
C GLN A 154 -6.51 3.88 -7.26
N LEU A 155 -7.09 2.86 -7.91
CA LEU A 155 -8.11 2.01 -7.29
C LEU A 155 -7.55 1.21 -6.10
N HIS A 156 -6.30 0.73 -6.19
CA HIS A 156 -5.64 0.05 -5.07
C HIS A 156 -5.47 0.95 -3.85
N LEU A 157 -5.04 2.21 -4.04
CA LEU A 157 -4.87 3.19 -2.97
C LEU A 157 -6.21 3.58 -2.35
N GLU A 158 -7.25 3.85 -3.15
CA GLU A 158 -8.60 4.13 -2.65
C GLU A 158 -9.14 2.99 -1.79
N ARG A 159 -8.93 1.74 -2.21
CA ARG A 159 -9.40 0.56 -1.47
C ARG A 159 -8.58 0.30 -0.21
N ALA A 160 -7.29 0.59 -0.23
CA ALA A 160 -6.43 0.54 0.95
C ALA A 160 -6.85 1.60 1.98
N ASP A 161 -7.17 2.82 1.53
CA ASP A 161 -7.66 3.91 2.37
C ASP A 161 -9.01 3.56 3.05
N LEU A 162 -9.95 3.00 2.29
CA LEU A 162 -11.23 2.53 2.85
C LEU A 162 -11.01 1.42 3.90
N LEU A 163 -10.07 0.51 3.64
CA LEU A 163 -9.74 -0.55 4.58
C LEU A 163 -9.09 0.01 5.85
N ALA A 164 -8.16 0.96 5.70
CA ALA A 164 -7.52 1.66 6.81
C ALA A 164 -8.54 2.46 7.64
N SER A 165 -9.46 3.16 6.99
CA SER A 165 -10.53 3.92 7.64
C SER A 165 -11.43 3.05 8.52
N SER A 166 -11.61 1.77 8.17
CA SER A 166 -12.34 0.81 9.01
C SER A 166 -11.64 0.47 10.34
N LEU A 167 -10.36 0.79 10.46
CA LEU A 167 -9.52 0.55 11.64
C LEU A 167 -9.38 1.78 12.55
N ILE A 168 -9.69 2.98 12.04
CA ILE A 168 -9.52 4.27 12.76
C ILE A 168 -10.73 4.56 13.68
N VAL A 169 -11.78 3.75 13.63
CA VAL A 169 -12.93 3.82 14.55
C VAL A 169 -13.00 2.53 15.37
N GLY A 170 -12.25 2.49 16.47
CA GLY A 170 -12.25 1.43 17.48
C GLY A 170 -11.87 1.96 18.85
#